data_AF-A0A7W4ICQ2-F1
#
_entry.id   AF-A0A7W4ICQ2-F1
#
_cell.length_a   1.000
_cell.length_b   1.000
_cell.length_c   1.000
_cell.angle_alpha   90.00
_cell.angle_beta   90.00
_cell.angle_gamma   90.00
#
_symmetry.space_group_name_H-M   'P 1'
#
loop_
_entity.id
_entity.type
_entity.pdbx_description
1 polymer ?
#
loop_
_entity_poly.entity_id
_entity_poly.type
_entity_poly.pdbx_seq_one_letter_code
_entity_poly.pdbx_strand_id
1 'polypeptide(L)'
;MSRQNASAPSETQPLPAAPGPAPRDDSVVLVGLMGAGKTTIGRRIAARLGMKFIDADVEIERAAGCSIADLFAQYGEPEFRKGEHRVIRRILDGPPVVLATGGGAFMDPATRAIVRERATSVWLRCPLPVLVRRVQGRGHRPLLNAGEPRDVLARLMEIRHPIYAEADITVDCGEESVEQSAATVVNALALGGQPRLVPVMLERWRYDVTIGEDLLRHADVLLSPILPQKRVVVVTDSTVEALHLPRLLQGLANGGIEARTIVVPPGERSKTLAEYGRVTGLLLEAGIERGTTVIALGGGVVGDLAGFVAATTMRGLPFVQIPTTLLSQVDSSVGGKTGINTPFGKNLLGAFHQPLAVLADTATLATLPAREIRAGYAEIVKAGLIGDAALFAWCETHGRAVLDGEADIQAEAVRRACAFKAAVVGDDEREERKSDGRALLNLGHTFGHALEAELGYDGRLLHGEAVSIGLRLAFVTSARMGLCDEADVDRVTGHLDSLGLPAHLRDLPWRFSAERLIAHMQRDKKMRDGRLSFVLVRGIGQAFTCRDVPDGLVREILLAEGCAP
;
A
#
# COMPACT_ATOMS: atom_id res chain seq x y z
N MET A 1 11.17 64.42 34.20
CA MET A 1 9.85 64.19 33.59
C MET A 1 10.09 63.51 32.24
N SER A 2 10.75 62.36 32.19
CA SER A 2 10.33 61.01 32.61
C SER A 2 9.44 60.36 31.55
N ARG A 3 10.13 59.69 30.60
CA ARG A 3 9.59 58.70 29.67
C ARG A 3 8.98 57.55 30.47
N GLN A 4 7.78 57.09 30.12
CA GLN A 4 7.20 55.87 30.66
C GLN A 4 7.03 54.82 29.57
N ASN A 5 7.52 53.64 29.89
CA ASN A 5 7.59 52.42 29.11
C ASN A 5 6.20 51.86 28.79
N ALA A 6 5.99 51.47 27.53
CA ALA A 6 4.97 50.52 27.16
C ALA A 6 5.43 49.10 27.58
N SER A 7 4.65 48.46 28.44
CA SER A 7 4.82 47.09 28.93
C SER A 7 4.48 46.07 27.86
N ALA A 8 5.37 45.09 27.67
CA ALA A 8 5.18 43.94 26.79
C ALA A 8 4.00 43.04 27.25
N PRO A 9 3.23 42.43 26.32
CA PRO A 9 2.30 41.37 26.69
C PRO A 9 3.05 40.07 26.98
N SER A 10 2.62 39.41 28.05
CA SER A 10 3.20 38.21 28.66
C SER A 10 3.28 37.02 27.70
N GLU A 11 4.42 36.34 27.70
CA GLU A 11 4.61 35.02 27.11
C GLU A 11 3.61 34.03 27.72
N THR A 12 2.62 33.61 26.92
CA THR A 12 1.80 32.45 27.24
C THR A 12 2.67 31.20 27.14
N GLN A 13 2.99 30.61 28.29
CA GLN A 13 3.61 29.29 28.37
C GLN A 13 2.75 28.27 27.60
N PRO A 14 3.35 27.42 26.74
CA PRO A 14 2.62 26.36 26.08
C PRO A 14 2.13 25.36 27.13
N LEU A 15 0.83 25.04 27.07
CA LEU A 15 0.23 23.94 27.83
C LEU A 15 1.02 22.64 27.58
N PRO A 16 1.30 21.82 28.61
CA PRO A 16 1.96 20.54 28.41
C PRO A 16 1.13 19.69 27.44
N ALA A 17 1.81 19.12 26.44
CA ALA A 17 1.20 18.22 25.48
C ALA A 17 0.44 17.11 26.22
N ALA A 18 -0.83 16.92 25.86
CA ALA A 18 -1.59 15.77 26.34
C ALA A 18 -0.82 14.50 25.91
N PRO A 19 -0.62 13.53 26.82
CA PRO A 19 0.06 12.29 26.45
C PRO A 19 -0.77 11.61 25.35
N GLY A 20 -0.11 11.31 24.23
CA GLY A 20 -0.71 10.50 23.16
C GLY A 20 -1.17 9.15 23.72
N PRO A 21 -2.11 8.45 23.06
CA PRO A 21 -2.48 7.11 23.47
C PRO A 21 -1.21 6.23 23.48
N ALA A 22 -1.00 5.54 24.59
CA ALA A 22 0.19 4.73 24.83
C ALA A 22 0.41 3.71 23.70
N PRO A 23 1.67 3.35 23.37
CA PRO A 23 1.93 2.10 22.65
C PRO A 23 1.25 0.98 23.45
N ARG A 24 0.76 -0.08 22.80
CA ARG A 24 0.23 -1.23 23.55
C ARG A 24 1.20 -1.57 24.70
N ASP A 25 0.70 -1.61 25.93
CA ASP A 25 1.47 -1.88 27.16
C ASP A 25 1.97 -3.34 27.21
N ASP A 26 2.25 -3.96 26.07
CA ASP A 26 2.57 -5.38 25.95
C ASP A 26 4.07 -5.57 25.69
N SER A 27 4.62 -6.69 26.17
CA SER A 27 6.01 -7.03 25.93
C SER A 27 6.26 -7.38 24.45
N VAL A 28 7.50 -7.25 23.99
CA VAL A 28 7.95 -7.68 22.65
C VAL A 28 8.82 -8.92 22.79
N VAL A 29 8.47 -10.01 22.11
CA VAL A 29 9.22 -11.27 22.19
C VAL A 29 9.92 -11.55 20.86
N LEU A 30 11.25 -11.56 20.86
CA LEU A 30 12.06 -11.81 19.67
C LEU A 30 12.34 -13.30 19.50
N VAL A 31 11.85 -13.84 18.38
CA VAL A 31 11.98 -15.25 17.98
C VAL A 31 12.94 -15.35 16.80
N GLY A 32 13.67 -16.44 16.69
CA GLY A 32 14.53 -16.70 15.53
C GLY A 32 15.72 -17.60 15.84
N LEU A 33 16.40 -18.07 14.80
CA LEU A 33 17.56 -18.93 14.95
C LEU A 33 18.75 -18.22 15.59
N MET A 34 19.72 -19.01 16.02
CA MET A 34 20.98 -18.50 16.54
C MET A 34 21.72 -17.72 15.44
N GLY A 35 22.20 -16.51 15.74
CA GLY A 35 22.78 -15.62 14.72
C GLY A 35 21.78 -14.68 14.04
N ALA A 36 20.47 -14.81 14.30
CA ALA A 36 19.46 -13.91 13.75
C ALA A 36 19.54 -12.47 14.29
N GLY A 37 20.28 -12.25 15.38
CA GLY A 37 20.50 -10.92 15.95
C GLY A 37 19.58 -10.54 17.11
N LYS A 38 18.77 -11.47 17.65
CA LYS A 38 17.83 -11.23 18.77
C LYS A 38 18.38 -10.35 19.90
N THR A 39 19.54 -10.68 20.45
CA THR A 39 20.15 -9.89 21.53
C THR A 39 20.61 -8.50 21.06
N THR A 40 21.26 -8.42 19.89
CA THR A 40 21.82 -7.16 19.39
C THR A 40 20.74 -6.19 18.91
N ILE A 41 19.81 -6.68 18.09
CA ILE A 41 18.65 -5.94 17.57
C ILE A 41 17.70 -5.61 18.73
N GLY A 42 17.47 -6.56 19.65
CA GLY A 42 16.57 -6.37 20.79
C GLY A 42 16.98 -5.24 21.73
N ARG A 43 18.28 -5.06 21.99
CA ARG A 43 18.76 -3.90 22.76
C ARG A 43 18.44 -2.57 22.08
N ARG A 44 18.53 -2.51 20.75
CA ARG A 44 18.21 -1.30 19.98
C ARG A 44 16.70 -1.03 19.98
N ILE A 45 15.89 -2.06 19.83
CA ILE A 45 14.43 -1.96 19.94
C ILE A 45 14.04 -1.45 21.33
N ALA A 46 14.58 -2.05 22.40
CA ALA A 46 14.30 -1.65 23.77
C ALA A 46 14.63 -0.19 24.04
N ALA A 47 15.80 0.27 23.56
CA ALA A 47 16.20 1.68 23.66
C ALA A 47 15.23 2.62 22.93
N ARG A 48 14.71 2.21 21.76
CA ARG A 48 13.74 3.02 20.99
C ARG A 48 12.34 3.04 21.59
N LEU A 49 11.91 1.93 22.18
CA LEU A 49 10.60 1.81 22.82
C LEU A 49 10.58 2.32 24.27
N GLY A 50 11.73 2.71 24.83
CA GLY A 50 11.83 3.07 26.25
C GLY A 50 11.59 1.89 27.20
N MET A 51 11.77 0.65 26.72
CA MET A 51 11.52 -0.59 27.45
C MET A 51 12.82 -1.19 27.99
N LYS A 52 12.72 -2.06 29.00
CA LYS A 52 13.86 -2.85 29.47
C LYS A 52 14.12 -4.02 28.52
N PHE A 53 15.38 -4.22 28.12
CA PHE A 53 15.81 -5.41 27.39
C PHE A 53 16.13 -6.56 28.35
N ILE A 54 15.67 -7.77 28.03
CA ILE A 54 15.97 -9.01 28.77
C ILE A 54 16.38 -10.11 27.78
N ASP A 55 17.43 -10.86 28.10
CA ASP A 55 17.82 -12.07 27.38
C ASP A 55 17.43 -13.29 28.23
N ALA A 56 16.54 -14.14 27.72
CA ALA A 56 15.97 -15.25 28.48
C ALA A 56 17.04 -16.24 28.91
N ASP A 57 18.05 -16.50 28.07
CA ASP A 57 19.12 -17.45 28.37
C ASP A 57 19.90 -16.99 29.61
N VAL A 58 20.19 -15.69 29.72
CA VAL A 58 20.88 -15.10 30.87
C VAL A 58 20.05 -15.18 32.15
N GLU A 59 18.74 -14.94 32.06
CA GLU A 59 17.85 -15.03 33.23
C GLU A 59 17.63 -16.47 33.69
N ILE A 60 17.68 -17.44 32.78
CA ILE A 60 17.63 -18.88 33.11
C ILE A 60 18.89 -19.29 33.87
N GLU A 61 20.09 -18.95 33.38
CA GLU A 61 21.36 -19.25 34.07
C GLU A 61 21.40 -18.60 35.45
N ARG A 62 20.96 -17.34 35.55
CA ARG A 62 20.87 -16.63 36.81
C ARG A 62 19.92 -17.30 37.80
N ALA A 63 18.76 -17.78 37.34
CA ALA A 63 17.78 -18.46 38.18
C ALA A 63 18.26 -19.86 38.60
N ALA A 64 19.03 -20.56 37.76
CA ALA A 64 19.55 -21.88 38.04
C ALA A 64 20.86 -21.87 38.85
N GLY A 65 21.63 -20.77 38.80
CA GLY A 65 22.96 -20.69 39.43
C GLY A 65 24.05 -21.47 38.69
N CYS A 66 23.77 -21.97 37.48
CA CYS A 66 24.70 -22.70 36.61
C CYS A 66 24.45 -22.39 35.13
N SER A 67 25.33 -22.85 34.23
CA SER A 67 25.18 -22.59 32.80
C SER A 67 24.07 -23.43 32.17
N ILE A 68 23.55 -23.00 31.02
CA ILE A 68 22.59 -23.81 30.25
C ILE A 68 23.19 -25.17 29.88
N ALA A 69 24.49 -25.23 29.56
CA ALA A 69 25.16 -26.50 29.25
C ALA A 69 25.12 -27.47 30.44
N ASP A 70 25.32 -26.97 31.66
CA ASP A 70 25.24 -27.78 32.89
C ASP A 70 23.80 -28.24 33.15
N LEU A 71 22.81 -27.37 32.92
CA LEU A 71 21.39 -27.73 33.05
C LEU A 71 20.99 -28.87 32.11
N PHE A 72 21.42 -28.81 30.84
CA PHE A 72 21.18 -29.87 29.88
C PHE A 72 21.89 -31.17 30.29
N ALA A 73 23.13 -31.09 30.78
CA ALA A 73 23.90 -32.26 31.21
C ALA A 73 23.30 -32.92 32.46
N GLN A 74 22.79 -32.13 33.40
CA GLN A 74 22.30 -32.60 34.70
C GLN A 74 20.84 -33.06 34.67
N TYR A 75 19.96 -32.34 33.95
CA TYR A 75 18.51 -32.55 34.01
C TYR A 75 17.88 -32.91 32.66
N GLY A 76 18.62 -32.80 31.56
CA GLY A 76 18.13 -33.07 30.21
C GLY A 76 17.25 -31.97 29.63
N GLU A 77 17.00 -32.06 28.32
CA GLU A 77 16.23 -31.04 27.58
C GLU A 77 14.77 -30.87 28.07
N PRO A 78 14.00 -31.92 28.39
CA PRO A 78 12.60 -31.73 28.81
C PRO A 78 12.44 -30.88 30.08
N GLU A 79 13.30 -31.10 31.10
CA GLU A 79 13.27 -30.29 32.32
C GLU A 79 13.81 -28.88 32.09
N PHE A 80 14.82 -28.73 31.23
CA PHE A 80 15.25 -27.41 30.79
C PHE A 80 14.10 -26.62 30.15
N ARG A 81 13.33 -27.22 29.23
CA ARG A 81 12.19 -26.54 28.57
C ARG A 81 11.10 -26.14 29.55
N LYS A 82 10.79 -26.98 30.56
CA LYS A 82 9.87 -26.59 31.65
C LYS A 82 10.41 -25.41 32.45
N GLY A 83 11.71 -25.39 32.72
CA GLY A 83 12.41 -24.27 33.36
C GLY A 83 12.33 -22.98 32.54
N GLU A 84 12.71 -23.06 31.27
CA GLU A 84 12.66 -21.97 30.27
C GLU A 84 11.25 -21.37 30.19
N HIS A 85 10.21 -22.21 30.08
CA HIS A 85 8.82 -21.77 30.08
C HIS A 85 8.46 -20.98 31.35
N ARG A 86 8.83 -21.47 32.54
CA ARG A 86 8.56 -20.79 33.82
C ARG A 86 9.26 -19.43 33.91
N VAL A 87 10.49 -19.33 33.42
CA VAL A 87 11.25 -18.06 33.41
C VAL A 87 10.61 -17.06 32.44
N ILE A 88 10.28 -17.48 31.23
CA ILE A 88 9.61 -16.63 30.24
C ILE A 88 8.27 -16.13 30.77
N ARG A 89 7.45 -17.02 31.35
CA ARG A 89 6.19 -16.65 32.01
C ARG A 89 6.39 -15.58 33.07
N ARG A 90 7.31 -15.80 34.01
CA ARG A 90 7.61 -14.84 35.09
C ARG A 90 8.02 -13.47 34.56
N ILE A 91 8.77 -13.43 33.45
CA ILE A 91 9.18 -12.18 32.82
C ILE A 91 7.96 -11.47 32.20
N LEU A 92 7.11 -12.20 31.48
CA LEU A 92 5.94 -11.65 30.79
C LEU A 92 4.78 -11.28 31.74
N ASP A 93 4.73 -11.86 32.94
CA ASP A 93 3.82 -11.46 34.03
C ASP A 93 4.26 -10.14 34.70
N GLY A 94 5.45 -9.62 34.38
CA GLY A 94 5.99 -8.36 34.89
C GLY A 94 5.71 -7.14 34.00
N PRO A 95 6.39 -6.01 34.24
CA PRO A 95 6.30 -4.82 33.38
C PRO A 95 6.75 -5.09 31.93
N PRO A 96 6.30 -4.30 30.96
CA PRO A 96 6.61 -4.53 29.54
C PRO A 96 8.10 -4.49 29.25
N VAL A 97 8.58 -5.50 28.52
CA VAL A 97 10.00 -5.69 28.19
C VAL A 97 10.17 -6.05 26.72
N VAL A 98 11.39 -5.86 26.20
CA VAL A 98 11.84 -6.55 24.98
C VAL A 98 12.62 -7.79 25.39
N LEU A 99 12.04 -8.96 25.14
CA LEU A 99 12.56 -10.26 25.52
C LEU A 99 13.18 -10.97 24.31
N ALA A 100 14.49 -11.26 24.35
CA ALA A 100 15.12 -12.18 23.42
C ALA A 100 15.04 -13.61 23.96
N THR A 101 14.48 -14.54 23.19
CA THR A 101 14.35 -15.95 23.62
C THR A 101 15.51 -16.83 23.16
N GLY A 102 15.73 -17.94 23.84
CA GLY A 102 16.52 -19.05 23.31
C GLY A 102 15.91 -19.58 22.00
N GLY A 103 16.75 -20.13 21.12
CA GLY A 103 16.30 -20.62 19.81
C GLY A 103 15.38 -21.84 19.86
N GLY A 104 15.19 -22.48 21.02
CA GLY A 104 14.24 -23.58 21.20
C GLY A 104 12.96 -23.18 21.94
N ALA A 105 12.94 -22.02 22.60
CA ALA A 105 11.84 -21.60 23.46
C ALA A 105 10.49 -21.58 22.74
N PHE A 106 10.45 -21.01 21.54
CA PHE A 106 9.21 -20.86 20.76
C PHE A 106 8.71 -22.19 20.17
N MET A 107 9.49 -23.28 20.26
CA MET A 107 9.05 -24.61 19.82
C MET A 107 8.08 -25.25 20.80
N ASP A 108 8.11 -24.84 22.07
CA ASP A 108 7.19 -25.32 23.09
C ASP A 108 5.79 -24.67 22.95
N PRO A 109 4.72 -25.45 22.74
CA PRO A 109 3.36 -24.91 22.59
C PRO A 109 2.88 -24.09 23.79
N ALA A 110 3.28 -24.46 25.03
CA ALA A 110 2.90 -23.72 26.22
C ALA A 110 3.54 -22.33 26.26
N THR A 111 4.82 -22.24 25.85
CA THR A 111 5.53 -20.96 25.68
C THR A 111 4.90 -20.11 24.57
N ARG A 112 4.49 -20.69 23.43
CA ARG A 112 3.78 -19.91 22.40
C ARG A 112 2.44 -19.38 22.89
N ALA A 113 1.68 -20.17 23.65
CA ALA A 113 0.39 -19.76 24.18
C ALA A 113 0.50 -18.53 25.09
N ILE A 114 1.47 -18.51 26.01
CA ILE A 114 1.65 -17.35 26.89
C ILE A 114 2.22 -16.14 26.16
N VAL A 115 3.10 -16.33 25.18
CA VAL A 115 3.58 -15.22 24.34
C VAL A 115 2.40 -14.56 23.63
N ARG A 116 1.51 -15.36 23.03
CA ARG A 116 0.30 -14.85 22.35
C ARG A 116 -0.67 -14.13 23.30
N GLU A 117 -0.70 -14.49 24.57
CA GLU A 117 -1.56 -13.87 25.58
C GLU A 117 -0.98 -12.55 26.11
N ARG A 118 0.35 -12.41 26.21
CA ARG A 118 1.03 -11.36 27.00
C ARG A 118 1.98 -10.46 26.21
N ALA A 119 2.20 -10.74 24.94
CA ALA A 119 3.23 -10.08 24.15
C ALA A 119 2.94 -10.08 22.65
N THR A 120 3.61 -9.19 21.92
CA THR A 120 3.73 -9.29 20.46
C THR A 120 5.02 -10.00 20.10
N SER A 121 4.92 -11.13 19.40
CA SER A 121 6.05 -11.93 18.93
C SER A 121 6.57 -11.45 17.57
N VAL A 122 7.89 -11.31 17.47
CA VAL A 122 8.58 -10.88 16.25
C VAL A 122 9.60 -11.93 15.84
N TRP A 123 9.36 -12.59 14.72
CA TRP A 123 10.32 -13.50 14.09
C TRP A 123 11.36 -12.72 13.28
N LEU A 124 12.61 -12.76 13.73
CA LEU A 124 13.77 -12.29 12.97
C LEU A 124 14.24 -13.39 12.00
N ARG A 125 13.78 -13.32 10.74
CA ARG A 125 14.06 -14.32 9.71
C ARG A 125 15.35 -13.97 8.98
N CYS A 126 16.35 -14.84 9.03
CA CYS A 126 17.62 -14.63 8.32
C CYS A 126 17.87 -15.72 7.29
N PRO A 127 18.42 -15.39 6.11
CA PRO A 127 18.91 -16.38 5.16
C PRO A 127 20.02 -17.26 5.76
N LEU A 128 20.05 -18.54 5.39
CA LEU A 128 21.07 -19.50 5.85
C LEU A 128 22.52 -18.98 5.69
N PRO A 129 22.94 -18.38 4.56
CA PRO A 129 24.31 -17.88 4.41
C PRO A 129 24.67 -16.79 5.44
N VAL A 130 23.71 -15.94 5.81
CA VAL A 130 23.90 -14.88 6.81
C VAL A 130 24.05 -15.48 8.19
N LEU A 131 23.20 -16.46 8.55
CA LEU A 131 23.29 -17.17 9.82
C LEU A 131 24.64 -17.86 9.98
N VAL A 132 25.08 -18.61 8.95
CA VAL A 132 26.38 -19.31 8.94
C VAL A 132 27.52 -18.32 9.20
N ARG A 133 27.59 -17.22 8.45
CA ARG A 133 28.64 -16.20 8.61
C ARG A 133 28.64 -15.60 10.03
N ARG A 134 27.47 -15.36 10.62
CA ARG A 134 27.33 -14.75 11.96
C ARG A 134 27.65 -15.70 13.11
N VAL A 135 27.61 -17.02 12.88
CA VAL A 135 27.94 -18.02 13.90
C VAL A 135 29.36 -18.59 13.77
N GLN A 136 30.00 -18.45 12.60
CA GLN A 136 31.39 -18.86 12.39
C GLN A 136 32.34 -18.23 13.43
N GLY A 137 33.22 -19.05 14.00
CA GLY A 137 34.24 -18.63 14.97
C GLY A 137 33.77 -18.42 16.42
N ARG A 138 32.49 -18.66 16.75
CA ARG A 138 31.97 -18.54 18.12
C ARG A 138 31.87 -19.91 18.82
N GLY A 139 32.93 -20.32 19.51
CA GLY A 139 33.07 -21.65 20.15
C GLY A 139 32.24 -21.94 21.41
N HIS A 140 31.26 -21.10 21.77
CA HIS A 140 30.46 -21.22 23.01
C HIS A 140 29.05 -21.78 22.77
N ARG A 141 28.81 -22.57 21.70
CA ARG A 141 27.46 -23.05 21.37
C ARG A 141 27.42 -24.58 21.21
N PRO A 142 26.97 -25.33 22.24
CA PRO A 142 26.95 -26.79 22.25
C PRO A 142 26.27 -27.43 21.03
N LEU A 143 25.18 -26.82 20.53
CA LEU A 143 24.43 -27.31 19.37
C LEU A 143 25.21 -27.25 18.04
N LEU A 144 26.17 -26.34 17.89
CA LEU A 144 27.00 -26.24 16.68
C LEU A 144 28.23 -27.16 16.73
N ASN A 145 28.49 -27.81 17.86
CA ASN A 145 29.59 -28.77 18.00
C ASN A 145 29.23 -30.16 17.47
N ALA A 146 27.97 -30.37 17.07
CA ALA A 146 27.45 -31.65 16.58
C ALA A 146 27.68 -31.90 15.08
N GLY A 147 28.31 -30.96 14.36
CA GLY A 147 28.60 -31.08 12.92
C GLY A 147 28.91 -29.73 12.28
N GLU A 148 29.04 -29.70 10.95
CA GLU A 148 29.26 -28.45 10.21
C GLU A 148 28.13 -27.44 10.48
N PRO A 149 28.43 -26.18 10.87
CA PRO A 149 27.42 -25.19 11.25
C PRO A 149 26.34 -24.96 10.21
N ARG A 150 26.71 -25.07 8.92
CA ARG A 150 25.76 -24.94 7.80
C ARG A 150 24.68 -26.03 7.83
N ASP A 151 25.08 -27.28 8.01
CA ASP A 151 24.16 -28.42 7.97
C ASP A 151 23.27 -28.46 9.20
N VAL A 152 23.83 -28.13 10.37
CA VAL A 152 23.06 -27.99 11.61
C VAL A 152 22.00 -26.89 11.46
N LEU A 153 22.38 -25.70 10.97
CA LEU A 153 21.45 -24.61 10.77
C LEU A 153 20.37 -24.95 9.72
N ALA A 154 20.74 -25.60 8.61
CA ALA A 154 19.79 -26.01 7.59
C ALA A 154 18.71 -26.96 8.15
N ARG A 155 19.12 -28.00 8.89
CA ARG A 155 18.18 -28.92 9.56
C ARG A 155 17.28 -28.19 10.57
N LEU A 156 17.84 -27.27 11.35
CA LEU A 156 17.06 -26.47 12.30
C LEU A 156 16.07 -25.54 11.59
N MET A 157 16.39 -25.01 10.41
CA MET A 157 15.45 -24.20 9.62
C MET A 157 14.26 -25.03 9.18
N GLU A 158 14.47 -26.23 8.63
CA GLU A 158 13.39 -27.13 8.21
C GLU A 158 12.41 -27.44 9.36
N ILE A 159 12.94 -27.68 10.55
CA ILE A 159 12.13 -28.02 11.73
C ILE A 159 11.45 -26.79 12.34
N ARG A 160 12.17 -25.66 12.47
CA ARG A 160 11.73 -24.52 13.29
C ARG A 160 11.02 -23.43 12.51
N HIS A 161 11.29 -23.24 11.22
CA HIS A 161 10.65 -22.18 10.43
C HIS A 161 9.13 -22.29 10.37
N PRO A 162 8.51 -23.48 10.18
CA PRO A 162 7.05 -23.59 10.19
C PRO A 162 6.43 -23.11 11.50
N ILE A 163 7.11 -23.35 12.63
CA ILE A 163 6.65 -22.93 13.95
C ILE A 163 6.94 -21.46 14.22
N TYR A 164 8.10 -20.94 13.78
CA TYR A 164 8.42 -19.51 13.89
C TYR A 164 7.49 -18.63 13.06
N ALA A 165 6.95 -19.16 11.95
CA ALA A 165 5.96 -18.47 11.14
C ALA A 165 4.63 -18.22 11.87
N GLU A 166 4.40 -18.84 13.02
CA GLU A 166 3.25 -18.54 13.90
C GLU A 166 3.43 -17.22 14.69
N ALA A 167 4.58 -16.54 14.59
CA ALA A 167 4.79 -15.25 15.26
C ALA A 167 3.92 -14.14 14.65
N ASP A 168 3.55 -13.15 15.48
CA ASP A 168 2.63 -12.06 15.10
C ASP A 168 3.22 -11.17 13.99
N ILE A 169 4.54 -11.02 13.98
CA ILE A 169 5.29 -10.20 13.04
C ILE A 169 6.50 -10.98 12.50
N THR A 170 6.74 -10.94 11.19
CA THR A 170 7.97 -11.48 10.57
C THR A 170 8.83 -10.37 9.99
N VAL A 171 10.08 -10.25 10.44
CA VAL A 171 11.04 -9.28 9.91
C VAL A 171 12.20 -10.00 9.27
N ASP A 172 12.37 -9.80 7.97
CA ASP A 172 13.54 -10.26 7.24
C ASP A 172 14.78 -9.47 7.65
N CYS A 173 15.80 -10.20 8.07
CA CYS A 173 17.06 -9.68 8.58
C CYS A 173 18.20 -10.22 7.70
N GLY A 174 18.81 -9.35 6.89
CA GLY A 174 19.85 -9.69 5.93
C GLY A 174 21.23 -9.14 6.29
N GLU A 175 21.92 -8.58 5.29
CA GLU A 175 23.19 -7.85 5.45
C GLU A 175 23.01 -6.40 5.95
N GLU A 176 21.77 -6.01 6.25
CA GLU A 176 21.43 -4.70 6.79
C GLU A 176 22.09 -4.45 8.15
N SER A 177 22.26 -3.16 8.48
CA SER A 177 22.78 -2.75 9.79
C SER A 177 21.80 -3.11 10.91
N VAL A 178 22.32 -3.35 12.12
CA VAL A 178 21.49 -3.61 13.32
C VAL A 178 20.46 -2.49 13.52
N GLU A 179 20.85 -1.25 13.24
CA GLU A 179 20.01 -0.06 13.36
C GLU A 179 18.85 -0.04 12.36
N GLN A 180 19.06 -0.55 11.14
CA GLN A 180 18.01 -0.71 10.14
C GLN A 180 17.04 -1.82 10.54
N SER A 181 17.55 -3.01 10.89
CA SER A 181 16.68 -4.11 11.33
C SER A 181 15.88 -3.76 12.59
N ALA A 182 16.48 -3.03 13.54
CA ALA A 182 15.76 -2.54 14.71
C ALA A 182 14.69 -1.48 14.35
N ALA A 183 14.94 -0.66 13.33
CA ALA A 183 13.91 0.22 12.78
C ALA A 183 12.76 -0.60 12.23
N THR A 184 13.01 -1.53 11.30
CA THR A 184 11.97 -2.36 10.70
C THR A 184 11.10 -3.09 11.73
N VAL A 185 11.70 -3.59 12.82
CA VAL A 185 10.93 -4.20 13.91
C VAL A 185 10.06 -3.19 14.65
N VAL A 186 10.61 -2.03 15.05
CA VAL A 186 9.82 -0.97 15.70
C VAL A 186 8.69 -0.49 14.78
N ASN A 187 8.96 -0.39 13.49
CA ASN A 187 7.97 -0.01 12.49
C ASN A 187 6.82 -1.03 12.45
N ALA A 188 7.16 -2.31 12.38
CA ALA A 188 6.16 -3.38 12.36
C ALA A 188 5.35 -3.44 13.66
N LEU A 189 5.97 -3.17 14.82
CA LEU A 189 5.30 -3.12 16.12
C LEU A 189 4.33 -1.94 16.23
N ALA A 190 4.72 -0.78 15.70
CA ALA A 190 3.89 0.42 15.72
C ALA A 190 2.59 0.27 14.90
N LEU A 191 2.61 -0.58 13.88
CA LEU A 191 1.51 -0.72 12.92
C LEU A 191 0.42 -1.73 13.35
N GLY A 192 0.54 -2.34 14.54
CA GLY A 192 -0.52 -3.19 15.13
C GLY A 192 -0.82 -4.51 14.41
N GLY A 193 -0.15 -4.74 13.27
CA GLY A 193 -0.18 -5.88 12.36
C GLY A 193 0.81 -5.59 11.22
N GLN A 194 1.19 -6.58 10.39
CA GLN A 194 2.08 -6.31 9.27
C GLN A 194 1.33 -5.55 8.17
N PRO A 195 1.74 -4.32 7.80
CA PRO A 195 1.27 -3.71 6.57
C PRO A 195 1.57 -4.67 5.41
N ARG A 196 0.61 -4.79 4.51
CA ARG A 196 0.80 -5.54 3.28
C ARG A 196 1.72 -4.72 2.38
N LEU A 197 2.82 -5.30 1.93
CA LEU A 197 3.79 -4.66 1.04
C LEU A 197 3.64 -5.21 -0.37
N VAL A 198 3.53 -4.32 -1.35
CA VAL A 198 3.61 -4.66 -2.77
C VAL A 198 4.81 -3.93 -3.38
N PRO A 199 5.91 -4.63 -3.69
CA PRO A 199 7.05 -4.01 -4.34
C PRO A 199 6.71 -3.68 -5.80
N VAL A 200 7.03 -2.47 -6.24
CA VAL A 200 6.99 -2.07 -7.65
C VAL A 200 8.42 -2.04 -8.15
N MET A 201 8.73 -2.95 -9.08
CA MET A 201 10.06 -3.15 -9.64
C MET A 201 10.05 -2.69 -11.10
N LEU A 202 10.80 -1.64 -11.40
CA LEU A 202 11.00 -1.10 -12.74
C LEU A 202 12.49 -1.17 -13.10
N GLU A 203 12.84 -0.93 -14.36
CA GLU A 203 14.24 -1.05 -14.82
C GLU A 203 15.21 -0.19 -13.99
N ARG A 204 14.78 1.02 -13.61
CA ARG A 204 15.62 2.02 -12.92
C ARG A 204 15.08 2.45 -11.56
N TRP A 205 13.89 2.01 -11.19
CA TRP A 205 13.18 2.49 -10.02
C TRP A 205 12.62 1.33 -9.22
N ARG A 206 12.64 1.49 -7.89
CA ARG A 206 12.00 0.58 -6.95
C ARG A 206 11.36 1.41 -5.86
N TYR A 207 10.11 1.10 -5.57
CA TYR A 207 9.39 1.62 -4.41
C TYR A 207 8.40 0.59 -3.91
N ASP A 208 7.97 0.72 -2.66
CA ASP A 208 6.97 -0.14 -2.07
C ASP A 208 5.63 0.59 -1.95
N VAL A 209 4.55 -0.14 -2.22
CA VAL A 209 3.19 0.24 -1.82
C VAL A 209 2.94 -0.40 -0.46
N THR A 210 2.80 0.42 0.57
CA THR A 210 2.48 0.00 1.94
C THR A 210 0.98 0.15 2.15
N ILE A 211 0.31 -0.93 2.55
CA ILE A 211 -1.15 -1.02 2.64
C ILE A 211 -1.54 -1.50 4.03
N GLY A 212 -2.42 -0.77 4.70
CA GLY A 212 -2.89 -1.12 6.02
C GLY A 212 -3.61 0.04 6.69
N GLU A 213 -3.95 -0.11 7.95
CA GLU A 213 -4.61 0.94 8.73
C GLU A 213 -3.61 1.83 9.45
N ASP A 214 -4.00 3.08 9.69
CA ASP A 214 -3.30 4.07 10.53
C ASP A 214 -1.88 4.42 10.06
N LEU A 215 -1.52 4.15 8.79
CA LEU A 215 -0.23 4.52 8.20
C LEU A 215 0.07 6.02 8.31
N LEU A 216 -0.96 6.89 8.26
CA LEU A 216 -0.77 8.35 8.40
C LEU A 216 -0.19 8.74 9.76
N ARG A 217 -0.59 8.05 10.84
CA ARG A 217 -0.09 8.30 12.20
C ARG A 217 1.38 7.91 12.34
N HIS A 218 1.83 6.97 11.51
CA HIS A 218 3.19 6.43 11.50
C HIS A 218 4.00 6.90 10.29
N ALA A 219 3.60 8.03 9.68
CA ALA A 219 4.26 8.56 8.49
C ALA A 219 5.74 8.94 8.75
N ASP A 220 6.09 9.38 9.96
CA ASP A 220 7.49 9.57 10.35
C ASP A 220 8.31 8.30 10.20
N VAL A 221 7.77 7.21 10.71
CA VAL A 221 8.42 5.90 10.75
C VAL A 221 8.58 5.34 9.33
N LEU A 222 7.53 5.48 8.51
CA LEU A 222 7.48 4.96 7.15
C LEU A 222 8.29 5.80 6.16
N LEU A 223 8.32 7.12 6.34
CA LEU A 223 8.95 8.03 5.37
C LEU A 223 10.37 8.46 5.76
N SER A 224 10.71 8.62 7.05
CA SER A 224 12.04 9.08 7.46
C SER A 224 13.22 8.31 6.83
N PRO A 225 13.16 6.97 6.65
CA PRO A 225 14.28 6.23 6.06
C PRO A 225 14.51 6.52 4.57
N ILE A 226 13.49 6.99 3.85
CA ILE A 226 13.52 7.18 2.39
C ILE A 226 13.53 8.65 1.97
N LEU A 227 13.19 9.57 2.89
CA LEU A 227 13.21 11.00 2.61
C LEU A 227 14.65 11.52 2.49
N PRO A 228 14.99 12.25 1.40
CA PRO A 228 16.31 12.87 1.26
C PRO A 228 16.60 13.95 2.31
N GLN A 229 15.55 14.56 2.87
CA GLN A 229 15.63 15.50 3.99
C GLN A 229 14.36 15.45 4.84
N LYS A 230 14.47 15.89 6.10
CA LYS A 230 13.34 16.03 7.03
C LYS A 230 12.50 17.29 6.78
N ARG A 231 12.26 17.61 5.50
CA ARG A 231 11.42 18.72 5.07
C ARG A 231 10.58 18.30 3.88
N VAL A 232 9.26 18.50 3.99
CA VAL A 232 8.29 18.10 2.99
C VAL A 232 7.27 19.21 2.70
N VAL A 233 6.67 19.16 1.53
CA VAL A 233 5.51 19.98 1.17
C VAL A 233 4.34 19.05 0.87
N VAL A 234 3.28 19.12 1.67
CA VAL A 234 2.05 18.36 1.48
C VAL A 234 1.12 19.14 0.56
N VAL A 235 0.73 18.54 -0.56
CA VAL A 235 -0.31 19.05 -1.45
C VAL A 235 -1.57 18.22 -1.22
N THR A 236 -2.68 18.89 -0.92
CA THR A 236 -3.97 18.25 -0.63
C THR A 236 -5.14 19.10 -1.10
N ASP A 237 -6.34 18.54 -1.20
CA ASP A 237 -7.57 19.31 -1.43
C ASP A 237 -8.25 19.69 -0.10
N SER A 238 -9.10 20.72 -0.11
CA SER A 238 -9.74 21.22 1.11
C SER A 238 -10.63 20.22 1.86
N THR A 239 -11.14 19.18 1.18
CA THR A 239 -11.95 18.13 1.83
C THR A 239 -11.05 17.19 2.60
N VAL A 240 -10.00 16.70 1.94
CA VAL A 240 -9.00 15.79 2.54
C VAL A 240 -8.17 16.50 3.60
N GLU A 241 -7.91 17.80 3.44
CA GLU A 241 -7.31 18.67 4.45
C GLU A 241 -8.05 18.53 5.78
N ALA A 242 -9.37 18.76 5.79
CA ALA A 242 -10.16 18.73 7.01
C ALA A 242 -10.19 17.34 7.67
N LEU A 243 -10.15 16.27 6.87
CA LEU A 243 -10.34 14.89 7.33
C LEU A 243 -9.04 14.20 7.79
N HIS A 244 -7.94 14.38 7.05
CA HIS A 244 -6.78 13.50 7.15
C HIS A 244 -5.45 14.24 7.36
N LEU A 245 -5.34 15.50 6.93
CA LEU A 245 -4.10 16.26 7.09
C LEU A 245 -3.64 16.39 8.55
N PRO A 246 -4.51 16.64 9.56
CA PRO A 246 -4.06 16.71 10.95
C PRO A 246 -3.36 15.44 11.43
N ARG A 247 -3.88 14.26 11.02
CA ARG A 247 -3.27 12.97 11.38
C ARG A 247 -1.90 12.80 10.73
N LEU A 248 -1.77 13.15 9.44
CA LEU A 248 -0.49 13.10 8.74
C LEU A 248 0.53 14.07 9.34
N LEU A 249 0.15 15.32 9.59
CA LEU A 249 1.05 16.33 10.17
C LEU A 249 1.55 15.91 11.55
N GLN A 250 0.66 15.35 12.39
CA GLN A 250 1.06 14.78 13.67
C GLN A 250 2.05 13.62 13.50
N GLY A 251 1.76 12.70 12.58
CA GLY A 251 2.65 11.57 12.27
C GLY A 251 4.04 12.05 11.83
N LEU A 252 4.12 13.00 10.90
CA LEU A 252 5.38 13.59 10.44
C LEU A 252 6.14 14.31 11.56
N ALA A 253 5.44 15.07 12.41
CA ALA A 253 6.03 15.83 13.50
C ALA A 253 6.71 14.93 14.55
N ASN A 254 6.18 13.71 14.79
CA ASN A 254 6.79 12.74 15.70
C ASN A 254 8.23 12.38 15.30
N GLY A 255 8.52 12.37 14.00
CA GLY A 255 9.87 12.13 13.44
C GLY A 255 10.74 13.37 13.29
N GLY A 256 10.24 14.54 13.70
CA GLY A 256 10.88 15.83 13.45
C GLY A 256 10.93 16.21 11.97
N ILE A 257 9.95 15.77 11.16
CA ILE A 257 9.84 16.16 9.75
C ILE A 257 9.05 17.47 9.68
N GLU A 258 9.69 18.53 9.19
CA GLU A 258 9.05 19.82 8.93
C GLU A 258 8.11 19.68 7.72
N ALA A 259 6.84 20.06 7.87
CA ALA A 259 5.86 19.99 6.81
C ALA A 259 5.22 21.36 6.55
N ARG A 260 5.18 21.78 5.29
CA ARG A 260 4.34 22.90 4.81
C ARG A 260 3.19 22.33 4.00
N THR A 261 2.06 23.04 3.98
CA THR A 261 0.85 22.60 3.28
C THR A 261 0.48 23.56 2.16
N ILE A 262 0.08 23.01 1.01
CA ILE A 262 -0.56 23.72 -0.09
C ILE A 262 -1.92 23.06 -0.36
N VAL A 263 -2.98 23.85 -0.22
CA VAL A 263 -4.35 23.39 -0.42
C VAL A 263 -4.85 23.79 -1.80
N VAL A 264 -5.49 22.87 -2.51
CA VAL A 264 -6.17 23.09 -3.79
C VAL A 264 -7.69 22.89 -3.66
N PRO A 265 -8.52 23.41 -4.57
CA PRO A 265 -9.94 23.09 -4.59
C PRO A 265 -10.17 21.58 -4.82
N PRO A 266 -11.29 21.00 -4.37
CA PRO A 266 -11.58 19.60 -4.60
C PRO A 266 -12.10 19.34 -6.03
N GLY A 267 -11.87 18.12 -6.51
CA GLY A 267 -12.42 17.61 -7.77
C GLY A 267 -11.62 17.93 -9.03
N GLU A 268 -12.06 17.37 -10.15
CA GLU A 268 -11.36 17.37 -11.46
C GLU A 268 -11.01 18.77 -11.98
N ARG A 269 -11.74 19.81 -11.55
CA ARG A 269 -11.52 21.22 -11.94
C ARG A 269 -10.18 21.78 -11.47
N SER A 270 -9.57 21.18 -10.46
CA SER A 270 -8.23 21.56 -9.99
C SER A 270 -7.12 21.02 -10.89
N LYS A 271 -7.45 20.13 -11.82
CA LYS A 271 -6.49 19.48 -12.69
C LYS A 271 -6.21 20.33 -13.95
N THR A 272 -5.78 21.57 -13.77
CA THR A 272 -5.64 22.57 -14.84
C THR A 272 -4.26 23.22 -14.87
N LEU A 273 -3.92 23.85 -16.01
CA LEU A 273 -2.70 24.63 -16.16
C LEU A 273 -2.60 25.80 -15.15
N ALA A 274 -3.72 26.45 -14.86
CA ALA A 274 -3.77 27.55 -13.91
C ALA A 274 -3.40 27.08 -12.50
N GLU A 275 -3.99 25.98 -12.05
CA GLU A 275 -3.74 25.44 -10.73
C GLU A 275 -2.33 24.84 -10.60
N TYR A 276 -1.85 24.16 -11.65
CA TYR A 276 -0.45 23.75 -11.75
C TYR A 276 0.52 24.93 -11.57
N GLY A 277 0.28 26.05 -12.26
CA GLY A 277 1.10 27.26 -12.13
C GLY A 277 1.07 27.84 -10.71
N ARG A 278 -0.12 27.91 -10.10
CA ARG A 278 -0.33 28.40 -8.73
C ARG A 278 0.41 27.53 -7.70
N VAL A 279 0.24 26.21 -7.76
CA VAL A 279 0.91 25.26 -6.85
C VAL A 279 2.42 25.34 -7.02
N THR A 280 2.93 25.37 -8.26
CA THR A 280 4.37 25.53 -8.53
C THR A 280 4.92 26.83 -7.93
N GLY A 281 4.20 27.95 -8.07
CA GLY A 281 4.59 29.23 -7.48
C GLY A 281 4.69 29.15 -5.95
N LEU A 282 3.68 28.58 -5.29
CA LEU A 282 3.66 28.40 -3.83
C LEU A 282 4.79 27.48 -3.34
N LEU A 283 5.14 26.43 -4.08
CA LEU A 283 6.32 25.62 -3.77
C LEU A 283 7.59 26.46 -3.80
N LEU A 284 7.81 27.26 -4.85
CA LEU A 284 9.01 28.09 -4.98
C LEU A 284 9.10 29.17 -3.90
N GLU A 285 7.98 29.81 -3.58
CA GLU A 285 7.87 30.79 -2.48
C GLU A 285 8.18 30.15 -1.11
N ALA A 286 7.92 28.86 -0.95
CA ALA A 286 8.24 28.13 0.27
C ALA A 286 9.75 27.89 0.48
N GLY A 287 10.61 28.29 -0.47
CA GLY A 287 12.06 28.16 -0.35
C GLY A 287 12.53 26.71 -0.46
N ILE A 288 11.87 25.93 -1.33
CA ILE A 288 12.23 24.52 -1.54
C ILE A 288 13.63 24.35 -2.12
N GLU A 289 14.26 23.23 -1.76
CA GLU A 289 15.51 22.74 -2.33
C GLU A 289 15.27 21.44 -3.12
N ARG A 290 16.27 20.99 -3.90
CA ARG A 290 16.17 19.76 -4.71
C ARG A 290 15.83 18.50 -3.91
N GLY A 291 16.18 18.45 -2.62
CA GLY A 291 15.84 17.32 -1.75
C GLY A 291 14.40 17.36 -1.21
N THR A 292 13.65 18.45 -1.44
CA THR A 292 12.35 18.65 -0.77
C THR A 292 11.33 17.72 -1.35
N THR A 293 10.77 16.86 -0.50
CA THR A 293 9.82 15.87 -0.96
C THR A 293 8.42 16.46 -1.03
N VAL A 294 7.74 16.28 -2.15
CA VAL A 294 6.32 16.59 -2.31
C VAL A 294 5.49 15.38 -1.87
N ILE A 295 4.54 15.57 -0.96
CA ILE A 295 3.60 14.53 -0.56
C ILE A 295 2.24 14.86 -1.17
N ALA A 296 1.71 13.99 -2.03
CA ALA A 296 0.31 14.05 -2.48
C ALA A 296 -0.59 13.35 -1.45
N LEU A 297 -1.39 14.11 -0.71
CA LEU A 297 -2.43 13.57 0.18
C LEU A 297 -3.80 13.80 -0.45
N GLY A 298 -4.40 12.76 -1.04
CA GLY A 298 -5.71 12.90 -1.68
C GLY A 298 -6.08 11.79 -2.67
N GLY A 299 -7.14 12.03 -3.44
CA GLY A 299 -7.52 11.18 -4.57
C GLY A 299 -6.60 11.33 -5.79
N GLY A 300 -6.96 10.67 -6.90
CA GLY A 300 -6.16 10.67 -8.13
C GLY A 300 -5.92 12.06 -8.74
N VAL A 301 -6.83 13.01 -8.52
CA VAL A 301 -6.65 14.41 -8.97
C VAL A 301 -5.46 15.08 -8.30
N VAL A 302 -5.37 14.98 -6.96
CA VAL A 302 -4.25 15.54 -6.19
C VAL A 302 -2.96 14.78 -6.51
N GLY A 303 -3.04 13.44 -6.62
CA GLY A 303 -1.91 12.59 -6.99
C GLY A 303 -1.28 13.01 -8.32
N ASP A 304 -2.10 13.18 -9.36
CA ASP A 304 -1.62 13.56 -10.69
C ASP A 304 -1.09 14.99 -10.75
N LEU A 305 -1.78 15.95 -10.12
CA LEU A 305 -1.36 17.35 -10.09
C LEU A 305 -0.05 17.51 -9.32
N ALA A 306 0.03 17.01 -8.09
CA ALA A 306 1.21 17.16 -7.25
C ALA A 306 2.39 16.33 -7.77
N GLY A 307 2.12 15.15 -8.34
CA GLY A 307 3.12 14.36 -9.03
C GLY A 307 3.71 15.08 -10.24
N PHE A 308 2.88 15.76 -11.04
CA PHE A 308 3.35 16.53 -12.19
C PHE A 308 4.14 17.77 -11.77
N VAL A 309 3.67 18.48 -10.73
CA VAL A 309 4.42 19.58 -10.10
C VAL A 309 5.79 19.09 -9.61
N ALA A 310 5.85 17.94 -8.94
CA ALA A 310 7.11 17.35 -8.49
C ALA A 310 8.03 16.97 -9.67
N ALA A 311 7.48 16.43 -10.75
CA ALA A 311 8.23 16.01 -11.93
C ALA A 311 8.92 17.20 -12.64
N THR A 312 8.27 18.35 -12.70
CA THR A 312 8.72 19.50 -13.51
C THR A 312 9.46 20.56 -12.70
N THR A 313 9.10 20.76 -11.43
CA THR A 313 9.71 21.78 -10.56
C THR A 313 11.16 21.40 -10.25
N MET A 314 12.09 22.36 -10.38
CA MET A 314 13.55 22.11 -10.28
C MET A 314 14.08 20.96 -11.15
N ARG A 315 13.33 20.57 -12.20
CA ARG A 315 13.57 19.41 -13.07
C ARG A 315 13.49 18.06 -12.35
N GLY A 316 12.67 17.96 -11.31
CA GLY A 316 12.42 16.73 -10.57
C GLY A 316 12.71 16.88 -9.09
N LEU A 317 11.64 16.83 -8.30
CA LEU A 317 11.66 16.72 -6.85
C LEU A 317 11.28 15.29 -6.44
N PRO A 318 11.79 14.79 -5.31
CA PRO A 318 11.29 13.57 -4.71
C PRO A 318 9.80 13.69 -4.39
N PHE A 319 9.07 12.57 -4.49
CA PHE A 319 7.62 12.56 -4.42
C PHE A 319 7.11 11.34 -3.65
N VAL A 320 6.06 11.48 -2.85
CA VAL A 320 5.38 10.38 -2.14
C VAL A 320 3.88 10.49 -2.42
N GLN A 321 3.23 9.35 -2.66
CA GLN A 321 1.78 9.29 -2.75
C GLN A 321 1.13 8.75 -1.47
N ILE A 322 0.09 9.44 -1.03
CA ILE A 322 -0.79 9.01 0.05
C ILE A 322 -2.24 9.05 -0.49
N PRO A 323 -2.64 8.00 -1.25
CA PRO A 323 -3.97 7.93 -1.86
C PRO A 323 -5.08 7.74 -0.83
N THR A 324 -6.12 8.59 -0.87
CA THR A 324 -7.25 8.57 0.08
C THR A 324 -8.60 8.16 -0.54
N THR A 325 -8.62 7.72 -1.80
CA THR A 325 -9.81 7.12 -2.41
C THR A 325 -9.50 5.68 -2.80
N LEU A 326 -10.51 4.80 -2.82
CA LEU A 326 -10.27 3.40 -3.22
C LEU A 326 -9.70 3.35 -4.64
N LEU A 327 -10.25 4.16 -5.55
CA LEU A 327 -9.76 4.30 -6.92
C LEU A 327 -8.27 4.68 -6.97
N SER A 328 -7.85 5.67 -6.17
CA SER A 328 -6.45 6.09 -6.20
C SER A 328 -5.51 5.08 -5.54
N GLN A 329 -5.98 4.35 -4.53
CA GLN A 329 -5.20 3.28 -3.88
C GLN A 329 -4.95 2.09 -4.80
N VAL A 330 -5.93 1.70 -5.63
CA VAL A 330 -5.83 0.50 -6.47
C VAL A 330 -5.32 0.77 -7.88
N ASP A 331 -5.46 2.00 -8.36
CA ASP A 331 -5.11 2.37 -9.73
C ASP A 331 -4.09 3.52 -9.74
N SER A 332 -4.50 4.78 -9.57
CA SER A 332 -3.66 5.93 -9.94
C SER A 332 -2.33 6.05 -9.19
N SER A 333 -2.19 5.46 -8.00
CA SER A 333 -0.95 5.52 -7.22
C SER A 333 0.17 4.62 -7.72
N VAL A 334 -0.12 3.67 -8.61
CA VAL A 334 0.87 2.76 -9.18
C VAL A 334 1.08 3.05 -10.67
N GLY A 335 2.34 3.25 -11.06
CA GLY A 335 2.75 3.34 -12.46
C GLY A 335 3.15 4.73 -12.98
N GLY A 336 3.35 5.70 -12.08
CA GLY A 336 4.10 6.94 -12.32
C GLY A 336 3.49 7.92 -13.32
N LYS A 337 2.29 7.68 -13.84
CA LYS A 337 1.61 8.66 -14.69
C LYS A 337 1.15 9.82 -13.82
N THR A 338 1.57 11.02 -14.18
CA THR A 338 1.15 12.27 -13.53
C THR A 338 0.75 13.25 -14.61
N GLY A 339 -0.14 14.20 -14.32
CA GLY A 339 -0.50 15.19 -15.33
C GLY A 339 -1.71 16.05 -15.01
N ILE A 340 -2.06 16.85 -16.00
CA ILE A 340 -3.16 17.81 -15.95
C ILE A 340 -4.00 17.79 -17.24
N ASN A 341 -5.22 18.32 -17.11
CA ASN A 341 -6.14 18.46 -18.21
C ASN A 341 -5.90 19.77 -18.96
N THR A 342 -6.35 19.79 -20.21
CA THR A 342 -6.36 20.96 -21.08
C THR A 342 -7.76 21.12 -21.69
N PRO A 343 -8.07 22.28 -22.31
CA PRO A 343 -9.32 22.43 -23.07
C PRO A 343 -9.51 21.41 -24.20
N PHE A 344 -8.42 20.76 -24.64
CA PHE A 344 -8.44 19.75 -25.71
C PHE A 344 -8.62 18.32 -25.19
N GLY A 345 -8.59 18.09 -23.87
CA GLY A 345 -8.80 16.77 -23.29
C GLY A 345 -8.09 16.55 -21.94
N LYS A 346 -8.45 15.43 -21.30
CA LYS A 346 -7.86 15.00 -20.03
C LYS A 346 -6.44 14.46 -20.19
N ASN A 347 -5.59 14.70 -19.20
CA ASN A 347 -4.24 14.11 -19.09
C ASN A 347 -3.40 14.25 -20.37
N LEU A 348 -3.49 15.39 -21.06
CA LEU A 348 -2.72 15.65 -22.27
C LEU A 348 -1.34 16.24 -21.98
N LEU A 349 -1.17 16.86 -20.81
CA LEU A 349 0.12 17.34 -20.31
C LEU A 349 0.48 16.53 -19.07
N GLY A 350 1.69 16.00 -19.01
CA GLY A 350 2.08 15.13 -17.92
C GLY A 350 3.51 14.62 -18.02
N ALA A 351 3.89 13.79 -17.06
CA ALA A 351 5.19 13.14 -17.00
C ALA A 351 5.06 11.74 -16.38
N PHE A 352 5.95 10.83 -16.78
CA PHE A 352 6.22 9.60 -16.04
C PHE A 352 7.20 9.92 -14.90
N HIS A 353 6.71 9.98 -13.66
CA HIS A 353 7.48 10.33 -12.46
C HIS A 353 7.12 9.37 -11.33
N GLN A 354 8.08 8.54 -10.92
CA GLN A 354 7.85 7.51 -9.91
C GLN A 354 7.95 8.09 -8.49
N PRO A 355 7.09 7.67 -7.55
CA PRO A 355 7.20 8.06 -6.15
C PRO A 355 8.35 7.31 -5.46
N LEU A 356 8.81 7.84 -4.32
CA LEU A 356 9.68 7.16 -3.36
C LEU A 356 8.94 6.04 -2.62
N ALA A 357 7.65 6.23 -2.35
CA ALA A 357 6.75 5.27 -1.72
C ALA A 357 5.29 5.64 -1.96
N VAL A 358 4.41 4.65 -1.79
CA VAL A 358 2.96 4.83 -1.71
C VAL A 358 2.47 4.35 -0.35
N LEU A 359 1.74 5.19 0.38
CA LEU A 359 1.09 4.82 1.65
C LEU A 359 -0.44 4.74 1.44
N ALA A 360 -0.96 3.55 1.19
CA ALA A 360 -2.39 3.28 1.06
C ALA A 360 -2.99 2.98 2.44
N ASP A 361 -3.27 4.04 3.20
CA ASP A 361 -3.95 3.93 4.49
C ASP A 361 -5.43 3.62 4.29
N THR A 362 -5.85 2.38 4.55
CA THR A 362 -7.24 1.95 4.36
C THR A 362 -8.20 2.61 5.33
N ALA A 363 -7.73 3.13 6.47
CA ALA A 363 -8.60 3.86 7.40
C ALA A 363 -9.14 5.17 6.81
N THR A 364 -8.51 5.71 5.76
CA THR A 364 -9.01 6.90 5.05
C THR A 364 -10.29 6.62 4.26
N LEU A 365 -10.53 5.35 3.88
CA LEU A 365 -11.71 4.95 3.11
C LEU A 365 -13.00 5.02 3.94
N ALA A 366 -12.91 4.97 5.26
CA ALA A 366 -14.07 5.06 6.16
C ALA A 366 -14.82 6.40 6.04
N THR A 367 -14.16 7.46 5.59
CA THR A 367 -14.78 8.78 5.36
C THR A 367 -15.18 9.01 3.90
N LEU A 368 -14.90 8.06 3.00
CA LEU A 368 -15.18 8.21 1.58
C LEU A 368 -16.66 7.92 1.29
N PRO A 369 -17.35 8.71 0.46
CA PRO A 369 -18.74 8.42 0.10
C PRO A 369 -18.89 7.02 -0.51
N ALA A 370 -19.94 6.28 -0.14
CA ALA A 370 -20.16 4.92 -0.63
C ALA A 370 -20.20 4.80 -2.16
N ARG A 371 -20.64 5.86 -2.86
CA ARG A 371 -20.63 5.95 -4.32
C ARG A 371 -19.20 5.94 -4.90
N GLU A 372 -18.28 6.65 -4.25
CA GLU A 372 -16.85 6.70 -4.61
C GLU A 372 -16.13 5.39 -4.28
N ILE A 373 -16.50 4.72 -3.17
CA ILE A 373 -16.01 3.36 -2.85
C ILE A 373 -16.43 2.39 -3.96
N ARG A 374 -17.70 2.38 -4.37
CA ARG A 374 -18.17 1.54 -5.50
C ARG A 374 -17.43 1.88 -6.79
N ALA A 375 -17.27 3.16 -7.12
CA ALA A 375 -16.53 3.57 -8.31
C ALA A 375 -15.07 3.06 -8.29
N GLY A 376 -14.38 3.13 -7.16
CA GLY A 376 -13.04 2.55 -7.01
C GLY A 376 -13.02 1.02 -7.10
N TYR A 377 -14.07 0.34 -6.63
CA TYR A 377 -14.18 -1.11 -6.71
C TYR A 377 -14.27 -1.63 -8.16
N ALA A 378 -14.86 -0.87 -9.08
CA ALA A 378 -14.92 -1.25 -10.50
C ALA A 378 -13.52 -1.49 -11.11
N GLU A 379 -12.51 -0.78 -10.65
CA GLU A 379 -11.11 -0.94 -11.07
C GLU A 379 -10.47 -2.24 -10.54
N ILE A 380 -10.88 -2.70 -9.36
CA ILE A 380 -10.47 -4.01 -8.81
C ILE A 380 -11.07 -5.14 -9.64
N VAL A 381 -12.35 -5.02 -9.99
CA VAL A 381 -13.02 -5.98 -10.89
C VAL A 381 -12.32 -6.00 -12.24
N LYS A 382 -12.04 -4.83 -12.83
CA LYS A 382 -11.31 -4.71 -14.09
C LYS A 382 -9.98 -5.48 -14.08
N ALA A 383 -9.19 -5.36 -13.01
CA ALA A 383 -7.93 -6.10 -12.88
C ALA A 383 -8.13 -7.62 -13.03
N GLY A 384 -9.15 -8.18 -12.35
CA GLY A 384 -9.48 -9.59 -12.48
C GLY A 384 -9.93 -9.98 -13.89
N LEU A 385 -10.75 -9.15 -14.53
CA LEU A 385 -11.25 -9.40 -15.89
C LEU A 385 -10.15 -9.32 -16.96
N ILE A 386 -9.09 -8.55 -16.73
CA ILE A 386 -7.98 -8.41 -17.68
C ILE A 386 -7.11 -9.66 -17.71
N GLY A 387 -6.64 -10.14 -16.55
CA GLY A 387 -5.55 -11.12 -16.51
C GLY A 387 -5.53 -12.04 -15.28
N ASP A 388 -6.53 -11.97 -14.40
CA ASP A 388 -6.54 -12.75 -13.15
C ASP A 388 -7.96 -13.23 -12.82
N ALA A 389 -8.36 -14.35 -13.42
CA ALA A 389 -9.66 -14.96 -13.17
C ALA A 389 -9.86 -15.35 -11.69
N ALA A 390 -8.77 -15.65 -10.96
CA ALA A 390 -8.85 -15.95 -9.53
C ALA A 390 -9.15 -14.68 -8.71
N LEU A 391 -8.62 -13.52 -9.11
CA LEU A 391 -9.02 -12.23 -8.54
C LEU A 391 -10.49 -11.91 -8.82
N PHE A 392 -11.00 -12.20 -10.02
CA PHE A 392 -12.44 -12.01 -10.29
C PHE A 392 -13.31 -12.94 -9.41
N ALA A 393 -12.97 -14.22 -9.29
CA ALA A 393 -13.67 -15.15 -8.40
C ALA A 393 -13.60 -14.72 -6.91
N TRP A 394 -12.46 -14.16 -6.51
CA TRP A 394 -12.31 -13.56 -5.17
C TRP A 394 -13.24 -12.34 -5.01
N CYS A 395 -13.37 -11.51 -6.03
CA CYS A 395 -14.31 -10.38 -6.04
C CYS A 395 -15.75 -10.85 -5.92
N GLU A 396 -16.16 -11.90 -6.64
CA GLU A 396 -17.50 -12.51 -6.52
C GLU A 396 -17.80 -12.96 -5.07
N THR A 397 -16.77 -13.44 -4.35
CA THR A 397 -16.92 -13.94 -2.97
C THR A 397 -16.91 -12.82 -1.93
N HIS A 398 -16.04 -11.82 -2.08
CA HIS A 398 -15.71 -10.85 -1.04
C HIS A 398 -16.12 -9.41 -1.37
N GLY A 399 -16.67 -9.15 -2.56
CA GLY A 399 -16.96 -7.80 -3.04
C GLY A 399 -17.81 -6.98 -2.08
N ARG A 400 -18.82 -7.61 -1.46
CA ARG A 400 -19.66 -6.94 -0.48
C ARG A 400 -18.89 -6.49 0.77
N ALA A 401 -18.04 -7.36 1.32
CA ALA A 401 -17.18 -7.06 2.47
C ALA A 401 -16.19 -5.91 2.17
N VAL A 402 -15.68 -5.82 0.93
CA VAL A 402 -14.84 -4.69 0.49
C VAL A 402 -15.62 -3.37 0.53
N LEU A 403 -16.87 -3.37 0.03
CA LEU A 403 -17.72 -2.18 0.00
C LEU A 403 -18.22 -1.77 1.40
N ASP A 404 -18.46 -2.75 2.27
CA ASP A 404 -18.88 -2.53 3.66
C ASP A 404 -17.69 -2.13 4.56
N GLY A 405 -16.45 -2.16 4.04
CA GLY A 405 -15.27 -1.64 4.73
C GLY A 405 -14.66 -2.60 5.75
N GLU A 406 -14.81 -3.91 5.57
CA GLU A 406 -14.13 -4.90 6.41
C GLU A 406 -12.60 -4.76 6.25
N ALA A 407 -11.92 -4.32 7.32
CA ALA A 407 -10.54 -3.84 7.27
C ALA A 407 -9.57 -4.79 6.54
N ASP A 408 -9.53 -6.06 6.94
CA ASP A 408 -8.61 -7.04 6.34
C ASP A 408 -8.95 -7.38 4.89
N ILE A 409 -10.25 -7.45 4.56
CA ILE A 409 -10.73 -7.76 3.21
C ILE A 409 -10.49 -6.58 2.27
N GLN A 410 -10.72 -5.35 2.74
CA GLN A 410 -10.46 -4.13 1.98
C GLN A 410 -8.96 -3.94 1.73
N ALA A 411 -8.12 -4.15 2.75
CA ALA A 411 -6.67 -4.11 2.58
C ALA A 411 -6.15 -5.21 1.62
N GLU A 412 -6.73 -6.41 1.65
CA GLU A 412 -6.40 -7.49 0.73
C GLU A 412 -6.84 -7.18 -0.71
N ALA A 413 -8.01 -6.56 -0.91
CA ALA A 413 -8.48 -6.10 -2.22
C ALA A 413 -7.51 -5.08 -2.84
N VAL A 414 -7.09 -4.09 -2.05
CA VAL A 414 -6.10 -3.10 -2.47
C VAL A 414 -4.77 -3.79 -2.82
N ARG A 415 -4.29 -4.70 -1.97
CA ARG A 415 -3.04 -5.45 -2.22
C ARG A 415 -3.08 -6.22 -3.54
N ARG A 416 -4.18 -6.93 -3.82
CA ARG A 416 -4.34 -7.69 -5.06
C ARG A 416 -4.34 -6.79 -6.30
N ALA A 417 -5.10 -5.70 -6.26
CA ALA A 417 -5.16 -4.76 -7.38
C ALA A 417 -3.81 -4.07 -7.61
N CYS A 418 -3.14 -3.61 -6.55
CA CYS A 418 -1.79 -3.05 -6.66
C CYS A 418 -0.78 -4.06 -7.21
N ALA A 419 -0.84 -5.33 -6.77
CA ALA A 419 0.08 -6.38 -7.24
C ALA A 419 -0.13 -6.67 -8.74
N PHE A 420 -1.39 -6.78 -9.17
CA PHE A 420 -1.73 -6.91 -10.59
C PHE A 420 -1.18 -5.72 -11.39
N LYS A 421 -1.44 -4.50 -10.94
CA LYS A 421 -0.99 -3.29 -11.63
C LYS A 421 0.53 -3.16 -11.64
N ALA A 422 1.21 -3.50 -10.55
CA ALA A 422 2.67 -3.50 -10.45
C ALA A 422 3.30 -4.48 -11.46
N ALA A 423 2.72 -5.67 -11.64
CA ALA A 423 3.18 -6.62 -12.65
C ALA A 423 3.02 -6.05 -14.08
N VAL A 424 1.85 -5.50 -14.40
CA VAL A 424 1.59 -4.91 -15.73
C VAL A 424 2.50 -3.71 -16.02
N VAL A 425 2.76 -2.85 -15.03
CA VAL A 425 3.66 -1.69 -15.16
C VAL A 425 5.12 -2.15 -15.24
N GLY A 426 5.53 -3.15 -14.46
CA GLY A 426 6.89 -3.71 -14.53
C GLY A 426 7.22 -4.27 -15.92
N ASP A 427 6.23 -4.86 -16.58
CA ASP A 427 6.36 -5.42 -17.93
C ASP A 427 6.37 -4.38 -19.06
N ASP A 428 5.82 -3.18 -18.81
CA ASP A 428 5.63 -2.12 -19.80
C ASP A 428 5.42 -0.72 -19.15
N GLU A 429 6.49 -0.18 -18.56
CA GLU A 429 6.43 1.07 -17.78
C GLU A 429 5.90 2.25 -18.60
N ARG A 430 6.33 2.38 -19.86
CA ARG A 430 6.06 3.56 -20.71
C ARG A 430 5.01 3.35 -21.80
N GLU A 431 4.28 2.23 -21.77
CA GLU A 431 3.31 1.87 -22.82
C GLU A 431 3.94 1.80 -24.23
N GLU A 432 5.14 1.24 -24.33
CA GLU A 432 5.90 1.18 -25.58
C GLU A 432 5.51 -0.06 -26.41
N ARG A 433 4.82 -1.04 -25.82
CA ARG A 433 4.35 -2.23 -26.54
C ARG A 433 3.29 -1.87 -27.59
N LYS A 434 3.44 -2.46 -28.78
CA LYS A 434 2.56 -2.20 -29.93
C LYS A 434 1.16 -2.82 -29.78
N SER A 435 1.07 -3.92 -29.03
CA SER A 435 -0.16 -4.65 -28.68
C SER A 435 -0.04 -5.16 -27.25
N ASP A 436 -1.19 -5.27 -26.58
CA ASP A 436 -1.33 -5.77 -25.22
C ASP A 436 -0.49 -4.97 -24.21
N GLY A 437 0.12 -5.63 -23.22
CA GLY A 437 0.91 -4.94 -22.18
C GLY A 437 0.07 -3.97 -21.37
N ARG A 438 0.60 -2.76 -21.14
CA ARG A 438 -0.09 -1.75 -20.32
C ARG A 438 -1.36 -1.20 -20.99
N ALA A 439 -1.52 -1.40 -22.30
CA ALA A 439 -2.75 -1.04 -23.00
C ALA A 439 -3.97 -1.86 -22.51
N LEU A 440 -3.77 -3.06 -21.96
CA LEU A 440 -4.86 -3.90 -21.44
C LEU A 440 -5.59 -3.27 -20.26
N LEU A 441 -4.93 -2.36 -19.51
CA LEU A 441 -5.56 -1.58 -18.43
C LEU A 441 -6.71 -0.70 -18.93
N ASN A 442 -6.84 -0.53 -20.24
CA ASN A 442 -7.93 0.19 -20.88
C ASN A 442 -9.18 -0.67 -21.15
N LEU A 443 -9.29 -1.89 -20.62
CA LEU A 443 -10.53 -2.66 -20.66
C LEU A 443 -11.70 -1.80 -20.16
N GLY A 444 -12.78 -1.73 -20.96
CA GLY A 444 -13.94 -0.87 -20.72
C GLY A 444 -13.73 0.63 -20.94
N HIS A 445 -12.50 1.14 -20.98
CA HIS A 445 -12.23 2.59 -21.00
C HIS A 445 -12.63 3.25 -22.33
N THR A 446 -12.60 2.54 -23.45
CA THR A 446 -13.03 3.12 -24.73
C THR A 446 -14.51 3.54 -24.67
N PHE A 447 -15.35 2.72 -24.05
CA PHE A 447 -16.75 3.05 -23.81
C PHE A 447 -16.91 4.05 -22.66
N GLY A 448 -16.22 3.82 -21.54
CA GLY A 448 -16.31 4.67 -20.35
C GLY A 448 -15.93 6.13 -20.65
N HIS A 449 -14.81 6.37 -21.32
CA HIS A 449 -14.40 7.73 -21.71
C HIS A 449 -15.40 8.39 -22.65
N ALA A 450 -16.05 7.64 -23.55
CA ALA A 450 -17.08 8.19 -24.42
C ALA A 450 -18.29 8.68 -23.61
N LEU A 451 -18.70 7.94 -22.58
CA LEU A 451 -19.78 8.34 -21.67
C LEU A 451 -19.40 9.57 -20.84
N GLU A 452 -18.19 9.58 -20.28
CA GLU A 452 -17.71 10.73 -19.52
C GLU A 452 -17.59 12.00 -20.40
N ALA A 453 -17.10 11.85 -21.63
CA ALA A 453 -16.93 12.95 -22.58
C ALA A 453 -18.28 13.53 -23.03
N GLU A 454 -19.27 12.67 -23.28
CA GLU A 454 -20.63 13.06 -23.66
C GLU A 454 -21.32 13.87 -22.54
N LEU A 455 -20.97 13.61 -21.28
CA LEU A 455 -21.43 14.36 -20.11
C LEU A 455 -20.49 15.52 -19.72
N GLY A 456 -19.45 15.78 -20.52
CA GLY A 456 -18.56 16.92 -20.34
C GLY A 456 -17.65 16.83 -19.10
N TYR A 457 -17.41 15.63 -18.56
CA TYR A 457 -16.55 15.40 -17.40
C TYR A 457 -16.90 16.23 -16.16
N ASP A 458 -18.17 16.58 -15.98
CA ASP A 458 -18.58 17.51 -14.92
C ASP A 458 -18.75 16.86 -13.54
N GLY A 459 -18.45 15.57 -13.42
CA GLY A 459 -18.51 14.79 -12.19
C GLY A 459 -19.88 14.15 -11.90
N ARG A 460 -20.90 14.35 -12.76
CA ARG A 460 -22.21 13.71 -12.56
C ARG A 460 -22.16 12.19 -12.74
N LEU A 461 -21.29 11.70 -13.62
CA LEU A 461 -20.94 10.28 -13.79
C LEU A 461 -19.51 10.09 -13.28
N LEU A 462 -19.32 9.21 -12.30
CA LEU A 462 -17.99 8.90 -11.79
C LEU A 462 -17.25 8.00 -12.78
N HIS A 463 -15.93 8.11 -12.81
CA HIS A 463 -15.09 7.31 -13.71
C HIS A 463 -15.37 5.80 -13.57
N GLY A 464 -15.42 5.29 -12.33
CA GLY A 464 -15.70 3.87 -12.08
C GLY A 464 -17.08 3.40 -12.54
N GLU A 465 -18.09 4.28 -12.54
CA GLU A 465 -19.42 3.98 -13.07
C GLU A 465 -19.41 3.90 -14.61
N ALA A 466 -18.65 4.80 -15.25
CA ALA A 466 -18.45 4.74 -16.69
C ALA A 466 -17.65 3.49 -17.09
N VAL A 467 -16.62 3.15 -16.31
CA VAL A 467 -15.82 1.94 -16.49
C VAL A 467 -16.67 0.70 -16.29
N SER A 468 -17.53 0.60 -15.27
CA SER A 468 -18.35 -0.60 -15.04
C SER A 468 -19.30 -0.90 -16.22
N ILE A 469 -19.97 0.12 -16.77
CA ILE A 469 -20.76 -0.02 -18.00
C ILE A 469 -19.85 -0.42 -19.16
N GLY A 470 -18.68 0.22 -19.27
CA GLY A 470 -17.71 -0.08 -20.32
C GLY A 470 -17.16 -1.51 -20.27
N LEU A 471 -16.95 -2.08 -19.08
CA LEU A 471 -16.54 -3.47 -18.89
C LEU A 471 -17.59 -4.41 -19.48
N ARG A 472 -18.87 -4.21 -19.13
CA ARG A 472 -19.96 -4.99 -19.69
C ARG A 472 -20.03 -4.84 -21.21
N LEU A 473 -19.95 -3.62 -21.75
CA LEU A 473 -19.99 -3.38 -23.20
C LEU A 473 -18.82 -4.06 -23.94
N ALA A 474 -17.63 -4.12 -23.33
CA ALA A 474 -16.50 -4.86 -23.89
C ALA A 474 -16.75 -6.37 -23.92
N PHE A 475 -17.37 -6.93 -22.88
CA PHE A 475 -17.79 -8.34 -22.84
C PHE A 475 -18.90 -8.64 -23.86
N VAL A 476 -19.93 -7.79 -23.96
CA VAL A 476 -20.99 -7.91 -24.99
C VAL A 476 -20.39 -7.85 -26.39
N THR A 477 -19.48 -6.91 -26.64
CA THR A 477 -18.78 -6.82 -27.94
C THR A 477 -18.00 -8.10 -28.24
N SER A 478 -17.32 -8.66 -27.22
CA SER A 478 -16.56 -9.89 -27.34
C SER A 478 -17.45 -11.11 -27.65
N ALA A 479 -18.57 -11.26 -26.95
CA ALA A 479 -19.55 -12.33 -27.17
C ALA A 479 -20.19 -12.24 -28.57
N ARG A 480 -20.56 -11.04 -29.03
CA ARG A 480 -21.13 -10.80 -30.37
C ARG A 480 -20.13 -11.10 -31.49
N MET A 481 -18.83 -11.02 -31.21
CA MET A 481 -17.75 -11.43 -32.11
C MET A 481 -17.40 -12.93 -31.99
N GLY A 482 -18.08 -13.69 -31.13
CA GLY A 482 -17.81 -15.11 -30.87
C GLY A 482 -16.48 -15.35 -30.14
N LEU A 483 -15.97 -14.35 -29.40
CA LEU A 483 -14.68 -14.42 -28.71
C LEU A 483 -14.78 -14.99 -27.29
N CYS A 484 -15.94 -14.85 -26.64
CA CYS A 484 -16.23 -15.40 -25.32
C CYS A 484 -17.69 -15.84 -25.25
N ASP A 485 -18.04 -16.60 -24.20
CA ASP A 485 -19.40 -17.09 -23.99
C ASP A 485 -20.32 -15.99 -23.43
N GLU A 486 -21.61 -16.02 -23.78
CA GLU A 486 -22.63 -15.14 -23.18
C GLU A 486 -22.73 -15.32 -21.65
N ALA A 487 -22.42 -16.52 -21.16
CA ALA A 487 -22.35 -16.78 -19.71
C ALA A 487 -21.32 -15.90 -18.98
N ASP A 488 -20.23 -15.51 -19.64
CA ASP A 488 -19.26 -14.57 -19.05
C ASP A 488 -19.84 -13.14 -18.98
N VAL A 489 -20.62 -12.73 -19.98
CA VAL A 489 -21.36 -11.46 -19.95
C VAL A 489 -22.31 -11.43 -18.76
N ASP A 490 -23.08 -12.52 -18.58
CA ASP A 490 -24.04 -12.64 -17.48
C ASP A 490 -23.37 -12.63 -16.11
N ARG A 491 -22.24 -13.32 -15.95
CA ARG A 491 -21.47 -13.32 -14.69
C ARG A 491 -20.93 -11.94 -14.33
N VAL A 492 -20.32 -11.24 -15.30
CA VAL A 492 -19.81 -9.88 -15.08
C VAL A 492 -20.95 -8.92 -14.75
N THR A 493 -22.05 -9.00 -15.48
CA THR A 493 -23.24 -8.15 -15.25
C THR A 493 -23.82 -8.41 -13.87
N GLY A 494 -24.07 -9.68 -13.52
CA GLY A 494 -24.62 -10.07 -12.22
C GLY A 494 -23.74 -9.64 -11.04
N HIS A 495 -22.41 -9.72 -11.17
CA HIS A 495 -21.49 -9.24 -10.14
C HIS A 495 -21.61 -7.72 -9.94
N LEU A 496 -21.54 -6.94 -11.02
CA LEU A 496 -21.66 -5.48 -10.97
C LEU A 496 -23.01 -5.04 -10.37
N ASP A 497 -24.11 -5.65 -10.84
CA ASP A 497 -25.46 -5.36 -10.36
C ASP A 497 -25.64 -5.69 -8.88
N SER A 498 -25.13 -6.85 -8.44
CA SER A 498 -25.25 -7.29 -7.04
C SER A 498 -24.59 -6.33 -6.03
N LEU A 499 -23.64 -5.53 -6.50
CA LEU A 499 -22.90 -4.55 -5.72
C LEU A 499 -23.37 -3.11 -5.96
N GLY A 500 -24.40 -2.90 -6.79
CA GLY A 500 -24.97 -1.59 -7.08
C GLY A 500 -24.09 -0.70 -7.94
N LEU A 501 -23.24 -1.29 -8.79
CA LEU A 501 -22.55 -0.60 -9.87
C LEU A 501 -23.44 -0.62 -11.13
N PRO A 502 -23.51 0.47 -11.92
CA PRO A 502 -24.27 0.45 -13.16
C PRO A 502 -23.57 -0.45 -14.18
N ALA A 503 -24.32 -1.37 -14.76
CA ALA A 503 -23.82 -2.26 -15.82
C ALA A 503 -24.41 -1.86 -17.18
N HIS A 504 -25.57 -1.20 -17.20
CA HIS A 504 -26.28 -0.79 -18.40
C HIS A 504 -26.34 0.73 -18.55
N LEU A 505 -26.47 1.20 -19.81
CA LEU A 505 -26.74 2.62 -20.08
C LEU A 505 -28.09 3.07 -19.51
N ARG A 506 -29.06 2.17 -19.43
CA ARG A 506 -30.40 2.44 -18.88
C ARG A 506 -30.39 2.71 -17.37
N ASP A 507 -29.34 2.30 -16.67
CA ASP A 507 -29.18 2.52 -15.23
C ASP A 507 -28.85 3.98 -14.93
N LEU A 508 -28.35 4.70 -15.95
CA LEU A 508 -28.09 6.12 -15.87
C LEU A 508 -29.38 6.92 -16.15
N PRO A 509 -29.58 8.07 -15.47
CA PRO A 509 -30.77 8.91 -15.64
C PRO A 509 -30.74 9.72 -16.95
N TRP A 510 -29.75 9.52 -17.81
CA TRP A 510 -29.55 10.24 -19.06
C TRP A 510 -29.80 9.32 -20.26
N ARG A 511 -30.10 9.93 -21.41
CA ARG A 511 -30.18 9.25 -22.70
C ARG A 511 -28.98 9.65 -23.54
N PHE A 512 -28.45 8.69 -24.29
CA PHE A 512 -27.26 8.87 -25.11
C PHE A 512 -27.60 8.66 -26.58
N SER A 513 -26.83 9.27 -27.48
CA SER A 513 -26.88 8.98 -28.92
C SER A 513 -25.73 8.06 -29.29
N ALA A 514 -26.02 7.01 -30.06
CA ALA A 514 -25.01 6.06 -30.53
C ALA A 514 -23.94 6.77 -31.36
N GLU A 515 -24.34 7.67 -32.27
CA GLU A 515 -23.42 8.43 -33.12
C GLU A 515 -22.49 9.35 -32.31
N ARG A 516 -23.03 10.03 -31.29
CA ARG A 516 -22.22 10.91 -30.43
C ARG A 516 -21.20 10.10 -29.62
N LEU A 517 -21.60 8.97 -29.04
CA LEU A 517 -20.68 8.10 -28.30
C LEU A 517 -19.58 7.55 -29.22
N ILE A 518 -19.91 7.09 -30.43
CA ILE A 518 -18.92 6.62 -31.41
C ILE A 518 -17.96 7.76 -31.80
N ALA A 519 -18.47 8.97 -32.04
CA ALA A 519 -17.64 10.13 -32.34
C ALA A 519 -16.67 10.48 -31.19
N HIS A 520 -17.09 10.29 -29.93
CA HIS A 520 -16.19 10.43 -28.78
C HIS A 520 -15.12 9.34 -28.75
N MET A 521 -15.46 8.08 -29.03
CA MET A 521 -14.49 6.98 -29.11
C MET A 521 -13.41 7.25 -30.17
N GLN A 522 -13.79 7.80 -31.32
CA GLN A 522 -12.88 8.09 -32.44
C GLN A 522 -11.89 9.22 -32.13
N ARG A 523 -12.21 10.10 -31.18
CA ARG A 523 -11.33 11.21 -30.74
C ARG A 523 -10.36 10.80 -29.63
N ASP A 524 -10.55 9.66 -28.97
CA ASP A 524 -9.65 9.18 -27.92
C ASP A 524 -8.29 8.76 -28.51
N LYS A 525 -7.24 8.76 -27.67
CA LYS A 525 -5.82 8.48 -27.97
C LYS A 525 -5.54 7.11 -28.60
N LYS A 526 -6.56 6.29 -28.84
CA LYS A 526 -6.48 4.89 -29.29
C LYS A 526 -6.72 4.72 -30.79
N MET A 527 -6.86 5.82 -31.54
CA MET A 527 -6.98 5.80 -33.00
C MET A 527 -5.58 5.73 -33.63
N ARG A 528 -5.30 4.65 -34.37
CA ARG A 528 -4.05 4.48 -35.12
C ARG A 528 -4.40 3.95 -36.50
N ASP A 529 -3.92 4.62 -37.54
CA ASP A 529 -4.18 4.30 -38.95
C ASP A 529 -5.68 4.28 -39.33
N GLY A 530 -6.50 5.15 -38.71
CA GLY A 530 -7.92 5.31 -39.02
C GLY A 530 -8.86 4.28 -38.38
N ARG A 531 -8.35 3.33 -37.59
CA ARG A 531 -9.15 2.30 -36.91
C ARG A 531 -9.14 2.46 -35.39
N LEU A 532 -10.30 2.20 -34.78
CA LEU A 532 -10.48 2.18 -33.33
C LEU A 532 -9.80 0.94 -32.73
N SER A 533 -8.95 1.14 -31.73
CA SER A 533 -8.41 0.04 -30.92
C SER A 533 -9.28 -0.17 -29.67
N PHE A 534 -9.82 -1.38 -29.53
CA PHE A 534 -10.54 -1.85 -28.35
C PHE A 534 -9.65 -2.75 -27.50
N VAL A 535 -10.02 -2.88 -26.22
CA VAL A 535 -9.57 -3.99 -25.38
C VAL A 535 -10.79 -4.88 -25.18
N LEU A 536 -10.71 -6.11 -25.65
CA LEU A 536 -11.76 -7.13 -25.63
C LEU A 536 -11.29 -8.33 -24.83
N VAL A 537 -12.12 -9.36 -24.69
CA VAL A 537 -11.83 -10.55 -23.91
C VAL A 537 -12.07 -11.84 -24.70
N ARG A 538 -11.28 -12.88 -24.38
CA ARG A 538 -11.58 -14.28 -24.80
C ARG A 538 -12.30 -15.08 -23.72
N GLY A 539 -12.63 -14.41 -22.62
CA GLY A 539 -13.20 -14.94 -21.40
C GLY A 539 -12.67 -14.17 -20.19
N ILE A 540 -13.19 -14.46 -19.01
CA ILE A 540 -12.76 -13.81 -17.76
C ILE A 540 -11.25 -14.05 -17.53
N GLY A 541 -10.50 -12.96 -17.32
CA GLY A 541 -9.06 -12.99 -17.10
C GLY A 541 -8.22 -13.15 -18.37
N GLN A 542 -8.81 -12.94 -19.56
CA GLN A 542 -8.15 -13.13 -20.85
C GLN A 542 -8.39 -11.94 -21.79
N ALA A 543 -8.02 -10.73 -21.36
CA ALA A 543 -8.14 -9.54 -22.18
C ALA A 543 -7.02 -9.44 -23.24
N PHE A 544 -7.35 -8.82 -24.36
CA PHE A 544 -6.42 -8.58 -25.46
C PHE A 544 -6.78 -7.31 -26.23
N THR A 545 -5.81 -6.74 -26.95
CA THR A 545 -6.05 -5.59 -27.84
C THR A 545 -6.60 -6.02 -29.21
N CYS A 546 -7.66 -5.37 -29.69
CA CYS A 546 -8.33 -5.70 -30.96
C CYS A 546 -8.58 -4.45 -31.79
N ARG A 547 -8.27 -4.50 -33.10
CA ARG A 547 -8.57 -3.43 -34.07
C ARG A 547 -9.53 -3.85 -35.18
N ASP A 548 -9.93 -5.12 -35.18
CA ASP A 548 -10.75 -5.73 -36.21
C ASP A 548 -12.19 -5.92 -35.71
N VAL A 549 -12.71 -4.90 -35.03
CA VAL A 549 -14.13 -4.84 -34.66
C VAL A 549 -14.93 -4.46 -35.92
N PRO A 550 -15.92 -5.27 -36.35
CA PRO A 550 -16.68 -5.00 -37.56
C PRO A 550 -17.36 -3.62 -37.55
N ASP A 551 -17.31 -2.94 -38.69
CA ASP A 551 -18.00 -1.67 -38.89
C ASP A 551 -19.50 -1.82 -38.58
N GLY A 552 -20.06 -0.90 -37.79
CA GLY A 552 -21.47 -0.91 -37.40
C GLY A 552 -21.80 -1.77 -36.17
N LEU A 553 -20.99 -2.76 -35.80
CA LEU A 553 -21.29 -3.65 -34.65
C LEU A 553 -21.46 -2.85 -33.35
N VAL A 554 -20.55 -1.91 -33.08
CA VAL A 554 -20.62 -1.05 -31.90
C VAL A 554 -21.91 -0.21 -31.91
N ARG A 555 -22.33 0.28 -33.07
CA ARG A 555 -23.58 1.03 -33.22
C ARG A 555 -24.79 0.16 -32.90
N GLU A 556 -24.84 -1.06 -33.42
CA GLU A 556 -25.91 -2.02 -33.13
C GLU A 556 -26.00 -2.34 -31.63
N ILE A 557 -24.86 -2.56 -30.97
CA ILE A 557 -24.81 -2.80 -29.52
C ILE A 557 -25.34 -1.58 -28.76
N LEU A 558 -24.89 -0.37 -29.09
CA LEU A 558 -25.35 0.86 -28.43
C LEU A 558 -26.87 1.08 -28.62
N LEU A 559 -27.40 0.79 -29.80
CA LEU A 559 -28.84 0.85 -30.07
C LEU A 559 -29.61 -0.19 -29.24
N ALA A 560 -29.11 -1.42 -29.15
CA ALA A 560 -29.70 -2.47 -28.32
C ALA A 560 -29.67 -2.13 -26.82
N GLU A 561 -28.68 -1.35 -26.38
CA GLU A 561 -28.57 -0.81 -25.01
C GLU A 561 -29.45 0.43 -24.76
N GLY A 562 -30.22 0.86 -25.76
CA GLY A 562 -31.21 1.92 -25.62
C GLY A 562 -30.71 3.33 -25.99
N CYS A 563 -29.60 3.46 -26.69
CA CYS A 563 -29.19 4.72 -27.30
C CYS A 563 -30.17 5.16 -28.40
N ALA A 564 -30.36 6.47 -28.51
CA ALA A 564 -30.94 7.07 -29.71
C ALA A 564 -29.99 6.89 -30.92
N PRO A 565 -30.53 6.82 -32.14
CA PRO A 565 -29.75 6.58 -33.35
C PRO A 565 -28.76 7.69 -33.72
#